data_AF-S8BWW4-F1
#
_entry.id   AF-S8BWW4-F1
#
_cell.length_a   1.000
_cell.length_b   1.000
_cell.length_c   1.000
_cell.angle_alpha   90.00
_cell.angle_beta   90.00
_cell.angle_gamma   90.00
#
_symmetry.space_group_name_H-M   'P 1'
#
loop_
_entity.id
_entity.type
_entity.pdbx_description
1 polymer ?
#
loop_
_entity_poly.entity_id
_entity_poly.type
_entity_poly.pdbx_seq_one_letter_code
_entity_poly.pdbx_strand_id
1 'polypeptide(L)'
;WNICHSLQASVYSLLQAVTEISTRGDERDRDANVFLQRSISRHCAPLEETIRDKLMTKGSEACEWFFSEQIPVAASSFVNFFDENYFAPRTTTYKKGSSPVSGYSSDVSLLMLALSCIAAITKLGATKVSSPQFFSTIPDLTGRLVDMLVDYVPIHRAYNLMKEIRLRREFLLHFGPRAAACRMKNELGAEEIVFWVGLIQKQLQQAIHREKIWSWLSTSESIEVLERDLAIFGFFIALGRSSQSLLFMNGFENVDEPLEGFIRYLIGGSVLYYPQLSSISSYQLYVEVVCEELDWLPFFPGISNSSKNSRGHKQKEGTPNPEAINLVLDVCFHWIESFIKHSKWLENPANAKAARFLAKGYNKLKLCMVELGIEKGNLALSKESDSFDK
;
A
#
# COMPACT_ATOMS: atom_id res chain seq x y z
N TRP A 1 -3.42 -23.87 -33.76
CA TRP A 1 -3.82 -23.56 -32.36
C TRP A 1 -3.77 -22.04 -32.24
N ASN A 2 -4.84 -21.37 -31.79
CA ASN A 2 -4.84 -19.90 -31.73
C ASN A 2 -3.79 -19.44 -30.72
N ILE A 3 -3.07 -18.36 -31.02
CA ILE A 3 -1.98 -17.79 -30.17
C ILE A 3 -2.43 -17.62 -28.72
N CYS A 4 -3.69 -17.24 -28.50
CA CYS A 4 -4.28 -17.09 -27.18
C CYS A 4 -4.33 -18.41 -26.38
N HIS A 5 -4.59 -19.56 -27.01
CA HIS A 5 -4.67 -20.85 -26.33
C HIS A 5 -3.29 -21.37 -25.93
N SER A 6 -2.29 -21.14 -26.76
CA SER A 6 -0.88 -21.40 -26.40
C SER A 6 -0.47 -20.57 -25.19
N LEU A 7 -0.87 -19.30 -25.13
CA LEU A 7 -0.57 -18.44 -23.98
C LEU A 7 -1.28 -18.90 -22.70
N GLN A 8 -2.55 -19.31 -22.79
CA GLN A 8 -3.29 -19.90 -21.65
C GLN A 8 -2.57 -21.14 -21.10
N ALA A 9 -2.17 -22.05 -21.99
CA ALA A 9 -1.41 -23.24 -21.64
C ALA A 9 -0.04 -22.92 -21.01
N SER A 10 0.70 -21.95 -21.56
CA SER A 10 1.99 -21.54 -21.01
C SER A 10 1.85 -20.90 -19.63
N VAL A 11 0.84 -20.04 -19.41
CA VAL A 11 0.55 -19.44 -18.10
C VAL A 11 0.20 -20.52 -17.08
N TYR A 12 -0.64 -21.48 -17.45
CA TYR A 12 -0.98 -22.61 -16.59
C TYR A 12 0.26 -23.44 -16.25
N SER A 13 1.07 -23.80 -17.25
CA SER A 13 2.30 -24.58 -17.06
C SER A 13 3.34 -23.87 -16.18
N LEU A 14 3.46 -22.54 -16.32
CA LEU A 14 4.33 -21.71 -15.49
C LEU A 14 3.95 -21.79 -14.01
N LEU A 15 2.65 -21.71 -13.70
CA LEU A 15 2.15 -21.81 -12.32
C LEU A 15 2.24 -23.25 -11.78
N GLN A 16 2.06 -24.26 -12.63
CA GLN A 16 2.30 -25.65 -12.26
C GLN A 16 3.78 -25.91 -11.94
N ALA A 17 4.72 -25.31 -12.68
CA ALA A 17 6.15 -25.40 -12.37
C ALA A 17 6.49 -24.87 -10.97
N VAL A 18 5.87 -23.76 -10.55
CA VAL A 18 6.02 -23.23 -9.18
C VAL A 18 5.50 -24.22 -8.14
N THR A 19 4.35 -24.84 -8.43
CA THR A 19 3.74 -25.87 -7.57
C THR A 19 4.67 -27.09 -7.47
N GLU A 20 5.22 -27.54 -8.59
CA GLU A 20 6.18 -28.66 -8.63
C GLU A 20 7.43 -28.37 -7.80
N ILE A 21 8.03 -27.18 -7.94
CA ILE A 21 9.19 -26.77 -7.15
C ILE A 21 8.88 -26.79 -5.65
N SER A 22 7.70 -26.31 -5.25
CA SER A 22 7.29 -26.34 -3.84
C SER A 22 7.11 -27.76 -3.27
N THR A 23 6.92 -28.78 -4.12
CA THR A 23 6.84 -30.19 -3.70
C THR A 23 8.21 -30.88 -3.62
N ARG A 24 9.28 -30.24 -4.11
CA ARG A 24 10.64 -30.81 -4.09
C ARG A 24 11.30 -30.55 -2.73
N GLY A 25 12.14 -31.50 -2.28
CA GLY A 25 12.89 -31.41 -1.02
C GLY A 25 12.27 -32.15 0.16
N ASP A 26 12.96 -32.10 1.31
CA ASP A 26 12.60 -32.74 2.59
C ASP A 26 11.67 -31.83 3.46
N GLU A 27 11.29 -30.67 2.91
CA GLU A 27 10.59 -29.58 3.61
C GLU A 27 9.14 -29.39 3.11
N ARG A 28 8.54 -30.44 2.53
CA ARG A 28 7.24 -30.39 1.83
C ARG A 28 6.07 -29.98 2.73
N ASP A 29 6.18 -30.27 4.02
CA ASP A 29 5.15 -29.99 5.03
C ASP A 29 5.25 -28.59 5.64
N ARG A 30 6.15 -27.73 5.14
CA ARG A 30 6.19 -26.34 5.59
C ARG A 30 4.93 -25.59 5.19
N ASP A 31 4.46 -24.75 6.10
CA ASP A 31 3.24 -23.97 5.93
C ASP A 31 3.25 -23.15 4.64
N ALA A 32 4.39 -22.58 4.24
CA ALA A 32 4.53 -21.84 2.99
C ALA A 32 4.34 -22.71 1.74
N ASN A 33 4.87 -23.93 1.73
CA ASN A 33 4.75 -24.85 0.60
C ASN A 33 3.30 -25.30 0.41
N VAL A 34 2.66 -25.75 1.50
CA VAL A 34 1.26 -26.19 1.48
C VAL A 34 0.32 -25.04 1.10
N PHE A 35 0.56 -23.85 1.66
CA PHE A 35 -0.22 -22.66 1.32
C PHE A 35 -0.06 -22.27 -0.14
N LEU A 36 1.16 -22.25 -0.66
CA LEU A 36 1.44 -21.88 -2.04
C LEU A 36 0.75 -22.83 -3.02
N GLN A 37 0.84 -24.14 -2.79
CA GLN A 37 0.19 -25.16 -3.62
C GLN A 37 -1.32 -24.99 -3.65
N ARG A 38 -1.95 -24.86 -2.46
CA ARG A 38 -3.39 -24.68 -2.34
C ARG A 38 -3.85 -23.37 -2.98
N SER A 39 -3.08 -22.30 -2.79
CA SER A 39 -3.36 -20.99 -3.37
C SER A 39 -3.26 -21.05 -4.88
N ILE A 40 -2.14 -21.48 -5.45
CA ILE A 40 -1.96 -21.55 -6.91
C ILE A 40 -3.02 -22.47 -7.54
N SER A 41 -3.23 -23.67 -7.01
CA SER A 41 -4.23 -24.62 -7.54
C SER A 41 -5.64 -24.02 -7.59
N ARG A 42 -6.08 -23.37 -6.51
CA ARG A 42 -7.39 -22.71 -6.46
C ARG A 42 -7.53 -21.59 -7.49
N HIS A 43 -6.47 -20.80 -7.72
CA HIS A 43 -6.53 -19.68 -8.66
C HIS A 43 -6.33 -20.11 -10.12
N CYS A 44 -5.68 -21.25 -10.35
CA CYS A 44 -5.54 -21.84 -11.68
C CYS A 44 -6.85 -22.49 -12.19
N ALA A 45 -7.78 -22.86 -11.31
CA ALA A 45 -9.00 -23.60 -11.68
C ALA A 45 -9.82 -22.94 -12.81
N PRO A 46 -10.11 -21.61 -12.81
CA PRO A 46 -10.83 -20.96 -13.91
C PRO A 46 -10.06 -21.00 -15.24
N LEU A 47 -8.73 -20.96 -15.18
CA LEU A 47 -7.87 -21.07 -16.36
C LEU A 47 -7.86 -22.49 -16.90
N GLU A 48 -7.79 -23.49 -16.01
CA GLU A 48 -7.86 -24.91 -16.34
C GLU A 48 -9.19 -25.26 -17.01
N GLU A 49 -10.32 -24.83 -16.42
CA GLU A 49 -11.67 -25.03 -16.95
C GLU A 49 -11.80 -24.44 -18.36
N THR A 50 -11.32 -23.20 -18.55
CA THR A 50 -11.31 -22.55 -19.87
C THR A 50 -10.50 -23.34 -20.91
N ILE A 51 -9.35 -23.91 -20.52
CA ILE A 51 -8.52 -24.74 -21.41
C ILE A 51 -9.24 -26.06 -21.72
N ARG A 52 -9.81 -26.70 -20.70
CA ARG A 52 -10.54 -27.97 -20.80
C ARG A 52 -11.74 -27.86 -21.72
N ASP A 53 -12.62 -26.88 -21.50
CA ASP A 53 -13.80 -26.66 -22.33
C ASP A 53 -13.44 -26.53 -23.81
N LYS A 54 -12.39 -25.76 -24.11
CA LYS A 54 -11.91 -25.56 -25.47
C LYS A 54 -11.31 -26.82 -26.10
N LEU A 55 -10.62 -27.65 -25.32
CA LEU A 55 -10.07 -28.92 -25.83
C LEU A 55 -11.15 -29.98 -25.99
N MET A 56 -12.15 -30.01 -25.10
CA MET A 56 -13.30 -30.91 -25.21
C MET A 56 -14.10 -30.68 -26.50
N THR A 57 -14.18 -29.45 -27.01
CA THR A 57 -14.78 -29.20 -28.35
C THR A 57 -14.06 -29.91 -29.50
N LYS A 58 -12.81 -30.35 -29.30
CA LYS A 58 -11.99 -31.07 -30.29
C LYS A 58 -11.91 -32.57 -30.05
N GLY A 59 -12.44 -33.06 -28.93
CA GLY A 59 -12.42 -34.48 -28.53
C GLY A 59 -11.82 -34.72 -27.15
N SER A 60 -12.37 -35.70 -26.42
CA SER A 60 -11.95 -36.05 -25.04
C SER A 60 -10.49 -36.54 -24.98
N GLU A 61 -10.07 -37.33 -25.96
CA GLU A 61 -8.69 -37.87 -26.04
C GLU A 61 -7.63 -36.76 -26.16
N ALA A 62 -7.94 -35.69 -26.91
CA ALA A 62 -7.05 -34.55 -27.06
C ALA A 62 -6.91 -33.75 -25.75
N CYS A 63 -7.97 -33.70 -24.95
CA CYS A 63 -7.94 -33.07 -23.65
C CYS A 63 -7.11 -33.90 -22.65
N GLU A 64 -7.31 -35.21 -22.60
CA GLU A 64 -6.54 -36.10 -21.71
C GLU A 64 -5.05 -36.07 -22.04
N TRP A 65 -4.69 -36.28 -23.32
CA TRP A 65 -3.30 -36.23 -23.78
C TRP A 65 -2.61 -34.88 -23.46
N PHE A 66 -3.34 -33.77 -23.62
CA PHE A 66 -2.77 -32.45 -23.34
C PHE A 66 -2.41 -32.27 -21.86
N PHE A 67 -3.29 -32.68 -20.94
CA PHE A 67 -3.04 -32.55 -19.51
C PHE A 67 -2.07 -33.61 -18.96
N SER A 68 -2.05 -34.82 -19.52
CA SER A 68 -1.15 -35.90 -19.07
C SER A 68 0.26 -35.80 -19.63
N GLU A 69 0.42 -35.35 -20.89
CA GLU A 69 1.72 -35.35 -21.57
C GLU A 69 2.27 -33.92 -21.76
N GLN A 70 1.49 -33.00 -22.33
CA GLN A 70 2.02 -31.69 -22.74
C GLN A 70 2.26 -30.74 -21.57
N ILE A 71 1.34 -30.68 -20.61
CA ILE A 71 1.50 -29.81 -19.43
C ILE A 71 2.73 -30.21 -18.60
N PRO A 72 2.96 -31.48 -18.23
CA PRO A 72 4.16 -31.86 -17.47
C PRO A 72 5.48 -31.55 -18.19
N VAL A 73 5.54 -31.74 -19.51
CA VAL A 73 6.73 -31.40 -20.32
C VAL A 73 7.00 -29.89 -20.31
N ALA A 74 5.95 -29.08 -20.49
CA ALA A 74 6.06 -27.63 -20.45
C ALA A 74 6.43 -27.13 -19.04
N ALA A 75 5.82 -27.68 -17.99
CA ALA A 75 6.14 -27.37 -16.61
C ALA A 75 7.60 -27.71 -16.28
N SER A 76 8.05 -28.92 -16.65
CA SER A 76 9.44 -29.36 -16.45
C SER A 76 10.46 -28.43 -17.12
N SER A 77 10.12 -27.89 -18.30
CA SER A 77 10.97 -26.91 -18.99
C SER A 77 11.12 -25.61 -18.19
N PHE A 78 10.03 -25.12 -17.58
CA PHE A 78 10.09 -23.97 -16.66
C PHE A 78 10.84 -24.31 -15.38
N VAL A 79 10.65 -25.50 -14.82
CA VAL A 79 11.39 -25.91 -13.61
C VAL A 79 12.89 -25.94 -13.86
N ASN A 80 13.34 -26.53 -14.96
CA ASN A 80 14.76 -26.53 -15.35
C ASN A 80 15.30 -25.10 -15.49
N PHE A 81 14.52 -24.21 -16.13
CA PHE A 81 14.89 -22.79 -16.23
C PHE A 81 15.05 -22.13 -14.85
N PHE A 82 14.15 -22.43 -13.89
CA PHE A 82 14.23 -21.90 -12.53
C PHE A 82 15.40 -22.48 -11.73
N ASP A 83 15.68 -23.77 -11.87
CA ASP A 83 16.82 -24.40 -11.19
C ASP A 83 18.15 -23.77 -11.65
N GLU A 84 18.30 -23.51 -12.95
CA GLU A 84 19.51 -22.88 -13.52
C GLU A 84 19.67 -21.40 -13.16
N ASN A 85 18.58 -20.63 -13.06
CA ASN A 85 18.65 -19.17 -12.97
C ASN A 85 18.22 -18.60 -11.61
N TYR A 86 17.42 -19.32 -10.84
CA TYR A 86 16.79 -18.85 -9.60
C TYR A 86 17.37 -19.54 -8.37
N PHE A 87 17.65 -20.85 -8.44
CA PHE A 87 18.15 -21.64 -7.31
C PHE A 87 19.61 -22.08 -7.43
N ALA A 88 20.24 -21.96 -8.61
CA ALA A 88 21.67 -22.20 -8.75
C ALA A 88 22.45 -21.24 -7.83
N PRO A 89 23.41 -21.74 -7.03
CA PRO A 89 24.32 -20.85 -6.34
C PRO A 89 25.11 -20.12 -7.42
N ARG A 90 24.87 -18.82 -7.59
CA ARG A 90 25.76 -17.93 -8.34
C ARG A 90 27.16 -18.15 -7.79
N THR A 91 27.94 -18.97 -8.48
CA THR A 91 29.34 -19.23 -8.17
C THR A 91 30.08 -17.92 -8.31
N THR A 92 30.23 -17.20 -7.20
CA THR A 92 31.49 -16.65 -6.66
C THR A 92 31.22 -15.54 -5.63
N THR A 93 31.82 -15.73 -4.44
CA THR A 93 32.07 -14.73 -3.38
C THR A 93 30.89 -14.21 -2.55
N TYR A 94 30.32 -15.05 -1.70
CA TYR A 94 29.92 -14.58 -0.35
C TYR A 94 30.89 -15.17 0.67
N LYS A 95 31.67 -14.29 1.31
CA LYS A 95 32.56 -14.63 2.42
C LYS A 95 31.73 -15.28 3.53
N LYS A 96 32.16 -16.49 3.89
CA LYS A 96 31.77 -17.28 5.06
C LYS A 96 31.76 -16.40 6.32
N GLY A 97 30.59 -16.21 6.92
CA GLY A 97 30.48 -15.38 8.13
C GLY A 97 29.06 -15.03 8.57
N SER A 98 28.14 -15.99 8.60
CA SER A 98 27.00 -16.08 9.52
C SER A 98 26.16 -17.26 9.05
N SER A 99 25.80 -18.18 9.93
CA SER A 99 24.81 -19.20 9.63
C SER A 99 23.41 -18.54 9.64
N PRO A 100 22.66 -18.49 8.53
CA PRO A 100 21.25 -18.25 8.61
C PRO A 100 20.56 -19.60 8.86
N VAL A 101 19.49 -19.59 9.66
CA VAL A 101 18.54 -20.70 9.71
C VAL A 101 18.08 -20.98 8.27
N SER A 102 18.52 -22.11 7.70
CA SER A 102 18.50 -22.35 6.25
C SER A 102 17.10 -22.39 5.64
N GLY A 103 16.07 -22.60 6.45
CA GLY A 103 14.69 -22.74 5.98
C GLY A 103 13.95 -21.44 5.63
N TYR A 104 14.15 -20.36 6.40
CA TYR A 104 13.49 -19.07 6.11
C TYR A 104 13.95 -18.48 4.76
N SER A 105 15.20 -18.76 4.38
CA SER A 105 15.77 -18.27 3.11
C SER A 105 15.24 -19.03 1.89
N SER A 106 14.88 -20.31 2.04
CA SER A 106 14.27 -21.08 0.94
C SER A 106 12.81 -20.68 0.75
N ASP A 107 12.07 -20.50 1.84
CA ASP A 107 10.64 -20.14 1.79
C ASP A 107 10.44 -18.75 1.17
N VAL A 108 11.27 -17.76 1.55
CA VAL A 108 11.26 -16.43 0.92
C VAL A 108 11.59 -16.50 -0.57
N SER A 109 12.58 -17.30 -0.97
CA SER A 109 12.96 -17.48 -2.38
C SER A 109 11.82 -18.08 -3.20
N LEU A 110 11.10 -19.06 -2.63
CA LEU A 110 9.95 -19.68 -3.27
C LEU A 110 8.76 -18.70 -3.42
N LEU A 111 8.44 -17.94 -2.37
CA LEU A 111 7.42 -16.90 -2.43
C LEU A 111 7.78 -15.83 -3.47
N MET A 112 9.05 -15.43 -3.54
CA MET A 112 9.53 -14.48 -4.55
C MET A 112 9.46 -15.04 -5.96
N LEU A 113 9.72 -16.33 -6.16
CA LEU A 113 9.53 -16.99 -7.45
C LEU A 113 8.06 -16.94 -7.88
N ALA A 114 7.14 -17.30 -6.99
CA ALA A 114 5.71 -17.26 -7.26
C ALA A 114 5.24 -15.84 -7.60
N LEU A 115 5.64 -14.85 -6.80
CA LEU A 115 5.33 -13.44 -7.04
C LEU A 115 5.93 -12.92 -8.35
N SER A 116 7.14 -13.37 -8.72
CA SER A 116 7.76 -13.03 -10.01
C SER A 116 6.99 -13.61 -11.19
N CYS A 117 6.49 -14.84 -11.08
CA CYS A 117 5.63 -15.46 -12.09
C CYS A 117 4.31 -14.69 -12.22
N ILE A 118 3.69 -14.31 -11.10
CA ILE A 118 2.48 -13.48 -11.11
C ILE A 118 2.76 -12.12 -11.75
N ALA A 119 3.87 -11.46 -11.43
CA ALA A 119 4.26 -10.20 -12.05
C ALA A 119 4.40 -10.33 -13.57
N ALA A 120 4.99 -11.42 -14.06
CA ALA A 120 5.10 -11.70 -15.48
C ALA A 120 3.72 -11.91 -16.14
N ILE A 121 2.80 -12.62 -15.47
CA ILE A 121 1.43 -12.85 -15.93
C ILE A 121 0.63 -11.53 -15.95
N THR A 122 0.72 -10.72 -14.91
CA THR A 122 0.07 -9.40 -14.84
C THR A 122 0.57 -8.49 -15.96
N LYS A 123 1.88 -8.49 -16.23
CA LYS A 123 2.49 -7.74 -17.35
C LYS A 123 2.04 -8.25 -18.72
N LEU A 124 1.77 -9.55 -18.86
CA LEU A 124 1.24 -10.12 -20.10
C LEU A 124 -0.17 -9.56 -20.40
N GLY A 125 -0.99 -9.40 -19.36
CA GLY A 125 -2.28 -8.73 -19.41
C GLY A 125 -3.45 -9.63 -19.82
N ALA A 126 -4.65 -9.30 -19.30
CA ALA A 126 -5.86 -10.10 -19.44
C ALA A 126 -6.32 -10.30 -20.89
N THR A 127 -6.08 -9.30 -21.75
CA THR A 127 -6.51 -9.33 -23.16
C THR A 127 -5.78 -10.41 -23.95
N LYS A 128 -4.48 -10.62 -23.70
CA LYS A 128 -3.69 -11.63 -24.41
C LYS A 128 -4.04 -13.06 -24.00
N VAL A 129 -4.31 -13.27 -22.71
CA VAL A 129 -4.67 -14.59 -22.17
C VAL A 129 -6.15 -14.90 -22.34
N SER A 130 -7.01 -13.90 -22.57
CA SER A 130 -8.48 -14.06 -22.72
C SER A 130 -9.12 -14.93 -21.62
N SER A 131 -8.71 -14.71 -20.37
CA SER A 131 -9.33 -15.35 -19.19
C SER A 131 -9.61 -14.28 -18.11
N PRO A 132 -10.72 -13.53 -18.22
CA PRO A 132 -11.00 -12.42 -17.32
C PRO A 132 -11.22 -12.89 -15.87
N GLN A 133 -11.83 -14.07 -15.68
CA GLN A 133 -12.04 -14.63 -14.35
C GLN A 133 -10.71 -14.93 -13.64
N PHE A 134 -9.75 -15.56 -14.32
CA PHE A 134 -8.42 -15.78 -13.77
C PHE A 134 -7.75 -14.46 -13.36
N PHE A 135 -7.73 -13.46 -14.24
CA PHE A 135 -7.10 -12.17 -13.94
C PHE A 135 -7.78 -11.39 -12.81
N SER A 136 -9.09 -11.59 -12.59
CA SER A 136 -9.80 -10.97 -11.47
C SER A 136 -9.34 -11.49 -10.10
N THR A 137 -8.76 -12.69 -10.04
CA THR A 137 -8.30 -13.32 -8.81
C THR A 137 -6.82 -13.04 -8.50
N ILE A 138 -6.05 -12.51 -9.47
CA ILE A 138 -4.62 -12.23 -9.31
C ILE A 138 -4.32 -11.26 -8.16
N PRO A 139 -5.04 -10.13 -7.98
CA PRO A 139 -4.76 -9.22 -6.88
C PRO A 139 -4.89 -9.88 -5.51
N ASP A 140 -5.90 -10.73 -5.32
CA ASP A 140 -6.14 -11.47 -4.09
C ASP A 140 -5.07 -12.55 -3.84
N LEU A 141 -4.66 -13.29 -4.87
CA LEU A 141 -3.50 -14.20 -4.79
C LEU A 141 -2.22 -13.45 -4.41
N THR A 142 -2.00 -12.30 -5.04
CA THR A 142 -0.81 -11.47 -4.81
C THR A 142 -0.79 -11.00 -3.37
N GLY A 143 -1.89 -10.42 -2.87
CA GLY A 143 -2.02 -9.99 -1.49
C GLY A 143 -1.72 -11.12 -0.50
N ARG A 144 -2.32 -12.29 -0.69
CA ARG A 144 -2.10 -13.47 0.14
C ARG A 144 -0.66 -13.97 0.19
N LEU A 145 0.03 -13.97 -0.96
CA LEU A 145 1.44 -14.35 -1.01
C LEU A 145 2.33 -13.32 -0.33
N VAL A 146 1.97 -12.04 -0.42
CA VAL A 146 2.73 -10.97 0.20
C VAL A 146 2.48 -10.90 1.71
N ASP A 147 1.26 -11.19 2.18
CA ASP A 147 0.97 -11.38 3.61
C ASP A 147 1.90 -12.44 4.20
N MET A 148 1.94 -13.59 3.54
CA MET A 148 2.86 -14.67 3.93
C MET A 148 4.31 -14.20 3.87
N LEU A 149 4.75 -13.50 2.82
CA LEU A 149 6.11 -12.96 2.74
C LEU A 149 6.46 -12.07 3.94
N VAL A 150 5.52 -11.23 4.41
CA VAL A 150 5.72 -10.35 5.58
C VAL A 150 5.83 -11.13 6.90
N ASP A 151 5.32 -12.35 6.97
CA ASP A 151 5.55 -13.24 8.12
C ASP A 151 7.02 -13.72 8.20
N TYR A 152 7.72 -13.79 7.05
CA TYR A 152 9.13 -14.20 6.98
C TYR A 152 10.12 -13.02 6.95
N VAL A 153 9.71 -11.83 6.48
CA VAL A 153 10.60 -10.66 6.38
C VAL A 153 9.91 -9.36 6.84
N PRO A 154 10.66 -8.39 7.40
CA PRO A 154 10.09 -7.09 7.76
C PRO A 154 9.44 -6.39 6.55
N ILE A 155 8.39 -5.62 6.81
CA ILE A 155 7.56 -4.99 5.77
C ILE A 155 8.33 -4.08 4.80
N HIS A 156 9.36 -3.37 5.29
CA HIS A 156 10.22 -2.54 4.44
C HIS A 156 11.04 -3.37 3.44
N ARG A 157 11.44 -4.59 3.84
CA ARG A 157 12.16 -5.54 2.98
C ARG A 157 11.20 -6.16 1.97
N ALA A 158 10.00 -6.55 2.39
CA ALA A 158 8.95 -7.01 1.49
C ALA A 158 8.61 -5.95 0.42
N TYR A 159 8.49 -4.67 0.81
CA TYR A 159 8.27 -3.57 -0.13
C TYR A 159 9.37 -3.46 -1.19
N ASN A 160 10.64 -3.53 -0.78
CA ASN A 160 11.77 -3.44 -1.71
C ASN A 160 11.79 -4.62 -2.70
N LEU A 161 11.58 -5.84 -2.21
CA LEU A 161 11.47 -7.04 -3.04
C LEU A 161 10.33 -6.92 -4.06
N MET A 162 9.15 -6.48 -3.61
CA MET A 162 7.98 -6.26 -4.47
C MET A 162 8.22 -5.16 -5.51
N LYS A 163 8.94 -4.11 -5.13
CA LYS A 163 9.33 -3.04 -6.05
C LYS A 163 10.27 -3.54 -7.14
N GLU A 164 11.23 -4.42 -6.83
CA GLU A 164 12.17 -4.99 -7.81
C GLU A 164 11.46 -5.78 -8.90
N ILE A 165 10.43 -6.56 -8.54
CA ILE A 165 9.60 -7.32 -9.49
C ILE A 165 8.46 -6.49 -10.10
N ARG A 166 8.45 -5.18 -9.88
CA ARG A 166 7.46 -4.21 -10.41
C ARG A 166 6.03 -4.39 -9.89
N LEU A 167 5.85 -5.02 -8.72
CA LEU A 167 4.57 -5.14 -8.02
C LEU A 167 4.40 -4.07 -6.90
N ARG A 168 4.99 -2.88 -7.08
CA ARG A 168 4.91 -1.79 -6.10
C ARG A 168 3.46 -1.37 -5.86
N ARG A 169 2.64 -1.25 -6.91
CA ARG A 169 1.26 -0.78 -6.79
C ARG A 169 0.40 -1.78 -6.03
N GLU A 170 0.56 -3.05 -6.34
CA GLU A 170 -0.14 -4.18 -5.73
C GLU A 170 0.19 -4.25 -4.24
N PHE A 171 1.47 -4.10 -3.87
CA PHE A 171 1.88 -3.99 -2.47
C PHE A 171 1.19 -2.83 -1.75
N LEU A 172 1.17 -1.64 -2.35
CA LEU A 172 0.58 -0.45 -1.74
C LEU A 172 -0.93 -0.57 -1.59
N LEU A 173 -1.63 -1.09 -2.59
CA LEU A 173 -3.07 -1.31 -2.52
C LEU A 173 -3.44 -2.36 -1.47
N HIS A 174 -2.65 -3.44 -1.37
CA HIS A 174 -2.88 -4.50 -0.40
C HIS A 174 -2.64 -4.04 1.04
N PHE A 175 -1.52 -3.37 1.30
CA PHE A 175 -1.17 -2.89 2.65
C PHE A 175 -1.63 -1.48 2.98
N GLY A 176 -2.29 -0.77 2.08
CA GLY A 176 -2.87 0.54 2.34
C GLY A 176 -3.77 0.58 3.58
N PRO A 177 -4.75 -0.34 3.74
CA PRO A 177 -5.57 -0.44 4.94
C PRO A 177 -4.74 -0.70 6.21
N ARG A 178 -3.70 -1.53 6.12
CA ARG A 178 -2.78 -1.80 7.24
C ARG A 178 -1.97 -0.56 7.62
N ALA A 179 -1.47 0.19 6.63
CA ALA A 179 -0.76 1.45 6.83
C ALA A 179 -1.65 2.50 7.51
N ALA A 180 -2.91 2.62 7.10
CA ALA A 180 -3.88 3.54 7.69
C ALA A 180 -4.30 3.14 9.12
N ALA A 181 -4.40 1.84 9.40
CA ALA A 181 -4.75 1.32 10.71
C ALA A 181 -3.54 1.06 11.63
N CYS A 182 -2.31 1.36 11.17
CA CYS A 182 -1.08 1.02 11.87
C CYS A 182 -0.96 1.84 13.16
N ARG A 183 -1.47 1.30 14.27
CA ARG A 183 -1.41 1.97 15.58
C ARG A 183 -0.28 1.41 16.44
N MET A 184 0.40 2.31 17.13
CA MET A 184 1.42 1.99 18.14
C MET A 184 0.85 1.00 19.15
N LYS A 185 1.28 -0.26 19.07
CA LYS A 185 0.97 -1.26 20.11
C LYS A 185 2.22 -1.91 20.69
N ASN A 186 3.34 -2.01 19.96
CA ASN A 186 4.62 -2.62 20.37
C ASN A 186 5.81 -2.03 19.56
N GLU A 187 7.06 -2.37 19.92
CA GLU A 187 8.30 -1.93 19.22
C GLU A 187 8.30 -2.25 17.71
N LEU A 188 7.82 -3.43 17.31
CA LEU A 188 7.63 -3.82 15.90
C LEU A 188 6.66 -2.89 15.15
N GLY A 189 5.67 -2.34 15.85
CA GLY A 189 4.75 -1.34 15.29
C GLY A 189 5.43 0.01 15.06
N ALA A 190 6.43 0.37 15.88
CA ALA A 190 7.18 1.61 15.68
C ALA A 190 8.05 1.56 14.42
N GLU A 191 8.71 0.43 14.14
CA GLU A 191 9.48 0.25 12.91
C GLU A 191 8.59 0.33 11.65
N GLU A 192 7.39 -0.25 11.72
CA GLU A 192 6.42 -0.20 10.62
C GLU A 192 5.90 1.23 10.39
N ILE A 193 5.59 1.99 11.43
CA ILE A 193 5.16 3.40 11.29
C ILE A 193 6.29 4.25 10.70
N VAL A 194 7.54 4.07 11.16
CA VAL A 194 8.71 4.76 10.59
C VAL A 194 8.84 4.47 9.09
N PHE A 195 8.63 3.22 8.70
CA PHE A 195 8.61 2.82 7.30
C PHE A 195 7.49 3.53 6.52
N TRP A 196 6.25 3.52 7.02
CA TRP A 196 5.12 4.14 6.33
C TRP A 196 5.28 5.65 6.17
N VAL A 197 5.66 6.36 7.24
CA VAL A 197 5.92 7.82 7.20
C VAL A 197 7.02 8.13 6.20
N GLY A 198 8.16 7.43 6.27
CA GLY A 198 9.28 7.64 5.36
C GLY A 198 8.93 7.32 3.91
N LEU A 199 8.12 6.29 3.67
CA LEU A 199 7.65 5.92 2.35
C LEU A 199 6.73 6.99 1.77
N ILE A 200 5.73 7.44 2.52
CA ILE A 200 4.78 8.49 2.12
C ILE A 200 5.54 9.78 1.75
N GLN A 201 6.45 10.23 2.62
CA GLN A 201 7.24 11.43 2.35
C GLN A 201 8.05 11.29 1.07
N LYS A 202 8.71 10.14 0.87
CA LYS A 202 9.50 9.88 -0.34
C LYS A 202 8.65 9.84 -1.60
N GLN A 203 7.47 9.23 -1.56
CA GLN A 203 6.57 9.16 -2.73
C GLN A 203 6.07 10.56 -3.11
N LEU A 204 5.59 11.31 -2.13
CA LEU A 204 5.12 12.67 -2.34
C LEU A 204 6.23 13.59 -2.83
N GLN A 205 7.43 13.51 -2.24
CA GLN A 205 8.58 14.28 -2.71
C GLN A 205 8.89 13.97 -4.19
N GLN A 206 8.87 12.70 -4.57
CA GLN A 206 9.10 12.28 -5.96
C GLN A 206 8.00 12.79 -6.91
N ALA A 207 6.74 12.76 -6.50
CA ALA A 207 5.63 13.28 -7.28
C ALA A 207 5.73 14.81 -7.46
N ILE A 208 6.01 15.54 -6.38
CA ILE A 208 6.20 16.99 -6.37
C ILE A 208 7.37 17.39 -7.28
N HIS A 209 8.48 16.63 -7.23
CA HIS A 209 9.63 16.83 -8.11
C HIS A 209 9.28 16.59 -9.58
N ARG A 210 8.61 15.45 -9.87
CA ARG A 210 8.20 15.04 -11.22
C ARG A 210 7.30 16.07 -11.89
N GLU A 211 6.31 16.56 -11.16
CA GLU A 211 5.35 17.57 -11.65
C GLU A 211 5.87 19.01 -11.52
N LYS A 212 7.09 19.19 -11.00
CA LYS A 212 7.77 20.49 -10.83
C LYS A 212 6.90 21.53 -10.11
N ILE A 213 6.17 21.12 -9.08
CA ILE A 213 5.27 21.99 -8.31
C ILE A 213 6.01 23.23 -7.77
N TRP A 214 7.27 23.04 -7.40
CA TRP A 214 8.15 24.09 -6.92
C TRP A 214 8.45 25.19 -7.95
N SER A 215 8.30 24.92 -9.25
CA SER A 215 8.63 25.89 -10.31
C SER A 215 7.72 27.13 -10.31
N TRP A 216 6.56 27.03 -9.67
CA TRP A 216 5.61 28.14 -9.50
C TRP A 216 5.80 28.89 -8.18
N LEU A 217 6.71 28.43 -7.31
CA LEU A 217 6.97 29.02 -6.01
C LEU A 217 8.25 29.85 -6.09
N SER A 218 8.09 31.18 -6.20
CA SER A 218 9.21 32.11 -6.07
C SER A 218 9.66 32.19 -4.61
N THR A 219 10.57 31.29 -4.21
CA THR A 219 11.18 31.24 -2.87
C THR A 219 12.71 31.28 -2.95
N SER A 220 13.36 31.80 -1.91
CA SER A 220 14.81 31.77 -1.74
C SER A 220 15.32 30.45 -1.16
N GLU A 221 14.42 29.55 -0.77
CA GLU A 221 14.75 28.22 -0.26
C GLU A 221 15.19 27.28 -1.38
N SER A 222 16.01 26.29 -1.04
CA SER A 222 16.41 25.29 -2.02
C SER A 222 15.21 24.40 -2.41
N ILE A 223 15.25 23.89 -3.64
CA ILE A 223 14.22 22.97 -4.16
C ILE A 223 14.02 21.78 -3.22
N GLU A 224 15.11 21.23 -2.66
CA GLU A 224 15.03 20.10 -1.75
C GLU A 224 14.27 20.43 -0.45
N VAL A 225 14.51 21.60 0.16
CA VAL A 225 13.80 22.06 1.37
C VAL A 225 12.31 22.19 1.06
N LEU A 226 12.00 22.82 -0.07
CA LEU A 226 10.64 23.07 -0.52
C LEU A 226 9.87 21.78 -0.79
N GLU A 227 10.46 20.84 -1.52
CA GLU A 227 9.83 19.55 -1.84
C GLU A 227 9.53 18.73 -0.57
N ARG A 228 10.42 18.78 0.43
CA ARG A 228 10.21 18.10 1.71
C ARG A 228 9.09 18.73 2.53
N ASP A 229 9.02 20.06 2.59
CA ASP A 229 7.91 20.75 3.25
C ASP A 229 6.57 20.49 2.54
N LEU A 230 6.54 20.59 1.21
CA LEU A 230 5.36 20.28 0.39
C LEU A 230 4.95 18.80 0.51
N ALA A 231 5.87 17.86 0.71
CA ALA A 231 5.49 16.47 0.93
C ALA A 231 4.67 16.31 2.22
N ILE A 232 5.08 16.97 3.31
CA ILE A 232 4.35 16.93 4.58
C ILE A 232 3.01 17.66 4.45
N PHE A 233 3.00 18.88 3.92
CA PHE A 233 1.75 19.62 3.71
C PHE A 233 0.76 18.84 2.85
N GLY A 234 1.25 18.21 1.78
CA GLY A 234 0.43 17.46 0.84
C GLY A 234 -0.30 16.32 1.54
N PHE A 235 0.43 15.57 2.36
CA PHE A 235 -0.16 14.50 3.14
C PHE A 235 -1.33 14.99 4.02
N PHE A 236 -1.14 16.09 4.75
CA PHE A 236 -2.17 16.66 5.61
C PHE A 236 -3.32 17.32 4.85
N ILE A 237 -3.07 17.81 3.64
CA ILE A 237 -4.13 18.23 2.71
C ILE A 237 -5.02 17.04 2.35
N ALA A 238 -4.43 15.92 1.93
CA ALA A 238 -5.18 14.71 1.58
C ALA A 238 -5.96 14.15 2.78
N LEU A 239 -5.35 14.14 3.97
CA LEU A 239 -6.02 13.75 5.22
C LEU A 239 -7.18 14.71 5.56
N GLY A 240 -6.97 16.02 5.45
CA GLY A 240 -8.00 17.03 5.69
C GLY A 240 -9.19 16.90 4.75
N ARG A 241 -8.95 16.71 3.44
CA ARG A 241 -10.00 16.47 2.46
C ARG A 241 -10.76 15.17 2.71
N SER A 242 -10.04 14.11 3.08
CA SER A 242 -10.66 12.82 3.44
C SER A 242 -11.52 12.93 4.69
N SER A 243 -11.07 13.69 5.69
CA SER A 243 -11.81 13.96 6.92
C SER A 243 -13.08 14.77 6.66
N GLN A 244 -12.99 15.82 5.85
CA GLN A 244 -14.14 16.61 5.41
C GLN A 244 -15.17 15.75 4.67
N SER A 245 -14.71 14.93 3.72
CA SER A 245 -15.55 14.00 2.97
C SER A 245 -16.26 13.01 3.89
N LEU A 246 -15.55 12.44 4.87
CA LEU A 246 -16.12 11.51 5.83
C LEU A 246 -17.21 12.17 6.70
N LEU A 247 -16.97 13.37 7.22
CA LEU A 247 -17.95 14.09 8.03
C LEU A 247 -19.20 14.43 7.22
N PHE A 248 -19.02 14.91 5.99
CA PHE A 248 -20.13 15.19 5.08
C PHE A 248 -20.97 13.94 4.80
N MET A 249 -20.33 12.80 4.52
CA MET A 249 -21.01 11.51 4.33
C MET A 249 -21.77 11.02 5.57
N ASN A 250 -21.42 11.51 6.77
CA ASN A 250 -22.05 11.16 8.04
C ASN A 250 -23.06 12.23 8.52
N GLY A 251 -23.50 13.14 7.64
CA GLY A 251 -24.58 14.10 7.92
C GLY A 251 -24.14 15.42 8.55
N PHE A 252 -22.83 15.70 8.62
CA PHE A 252 -22.33 17.00 9.06
C PHE A 252 -22.18 17.95 7.86
N GLU A 253 -23.26 18.67 7.53
CA GLU A 253 -23.23 19.74 6.51
C GLU A 253 -22.50 20.98 7.03
N ASN A 254 -22.73 21.35 8.29
CA ASN A 254 -22.02 22.39 9.02
C ASN A 254 -21.34 21.75 10.24
N VAL A 255 -20.02 21.75 10.24
CA VAL A 255 -19.21 21.23 11.35
C VAL A 255 -18.98 22.36 12.35
N ASP A 256 -18.96 22.07 13.66
CA ASP A 256 -18.72 23.08 14.68
C ASP A 256 -17.39 23.84 14.45
N GLU A 257 -17.37 25.14 14.78
CA GLU A 257 -16.28 26.08 14.51
C GLU A 257 -14.86 25.57 14.89
N PRO A 258 -14.66 24.84 16.01
CA PRO A 258 -13.35 24.30 16.36
C PRO A 258 -12.85 23.27 15.34
N LEU A 259 -13.70 22.28 15.02
CA LEU A 259 -13.36 21.19 14.13
C LEU A 259 -13.29 21.67 12.67
N GLU A 260 -14.19 22.56 12.25
CA GLU A 260 -14.13 23.22 10.95
C GLU A 260 -12.81 24.00 10.80
N GLY A 261 -12.45 24.78 11.83
CA GLY A 261 -11.21 25.56 11.86
C GLY A 261 -9.95 24.70 11.82
N PHE A 262 -9.99 23.49 12.37
CA PHE A 262 -8.90 22.51 12.28
C PHE A 262 -8.81 21.88 10.88
N ILE A 263 -9.92 21.40 10.32
CA ILE A 263 -9.96 20.80 8.98
C ILE A 263 -9.52 21.81 7.92
N ARG A 264 -10.02 23.05 8.00
CA ARG A 264 -9.60 24.14 7.11
C ARG A 264 -8.10 24.42 7.24
N TYR A 265 -7.53 24.26 8.42
CA TYR A 265 -6.09 24.40 8.62
C TYR A 265 -5.29 23.26 7.98
N LEU A 266 -5.75 22.01 8.09
CA LEU A 266 -5.10 20.87 7.41
C LEU A 266 -5.09 21.04 5.88
N ILE A 267 -6.19 21.53 5.32
CA ILE A 267 -6.33 21.79 3.89
C ILE A 267 -5.51 23.05 3.53
N GLY A 268 -5.92 24.24 3.95
CA GLY A 268 -5.35 25.50 3.46
C GLY A 268 -4.08 25.98 4.16
N GLY A 269 -3.65 25.35 5.25
CA GLY A 269 -2.62 25.90 6.14
C GLY A 269 -1.24 26.05 5.49
N SER A 270 -0.94 25.30 4.43
CA SER A 270 0.32 25.41 3.67
C SER A 270 0.52 26.80 3.04
N VAL A 271 -0.57 27.49 2.66
CA VAL A 271 -0.53 28.85 2.10
C VAL A 271 0.01 29.87 3.10
N LEU A 272 -0.12 29.61 4.41
CA LEU A 272 0.45 30.47 5.45
C LEU A 272 1.99 30.43 5.49
N TYR A 273 2.58 29.35 4.98
CA TYR A 273 4.03 29.11 4.97
C TYR A 273 4.64 29.35 3.58
N TYR A 274 3.85 29.14 2.54
CA TYR A 274 4.15 29.42 1.14
C TYR A 274 3.00 30.20 0.49
N PRO A 275 2.94 31.53 0.68
CA PRO A 275 1.88 32.38 0.12
C PRO A 275 1.75 32.29 -1.41
N GLN A 276 2.81 31.86 -2.10
CA GLN A 276 2.82 31.65 -3.54
C GLN A 276 1.86 30.52 -3.97
N LEU A 277 1.50 29.60 -3.07
CA LEU A 277 0.44 28.61 -3.30
C LEU A 277 -0.97 29.23 -3.30
N SER A 278 -1.15 30.51 -2.96
CA SER A 278 -2.49 31.14 -2.92
C SER A 278 -3.19 31.20 -4.28
N SER A 279 -2.46 31.04 -5.39
CA SER A 279 -3.07 30.90 -6.71
C SER A 279 -3.90 29.62 -6.77
N ILE A 280 -5.20 29.76 -7.05
CA ILE A 280 -6.16 28.65 -7.10
C ILE A 280 -5.66 27.53 -8.01
N SER A 281 -5.12 27.86 -9.19
CA SER A 281 -4.65 26.86 -10.16
C SER A 281 -3.45 26.08 -9.64
N SER A 282 -2.49 26.75 -9.00
CA SER A 282 -1.28 26.12 -8.46
C SER A 282 -1.61 25.23 -7.26
N TYR A 283 -2.50 25.70 -6.39
CA TYR A 283 -2.97 24.92 -5.25
C TYR A 283 -3.78 23.70 -5.68
N GLN A 284 -4.69 23.85 -6.66
CA GLN A 284 -5.51 22.76 -7.16
C GLN A 284 -4.65 21.66 -7.79
N LEU A 285 -3.71 22.02 -8.65
CA LEU A 285 -2.78 21.06 -9.26
C LEU A 285 -1.95 20.34 -8.20
N TYR A 286 -1.44 21.08 -7.21
CA TYR A 286 -0.72 20.48 -6.10
C TYR A 286 -1.59 19.48 -5.31
N VAL A 287 -2.84 19.84 -5.00
CA VAL A 287 -3.77 18.96 -4.29
C VAL A 287 -4.09 17.72 -5.12
N GLU A 288 -4.30 17.86 -6.43
CA GLU A 288 -4.57 16.75 -7.35
C GLU A 288 -3.41 15.75 -7.36
N VAL A 289 -2.18 16.23 -7.57
CA VAL A 289 -0.96 15.39 -7.58
C VAL A 289 -0.80 14.63 -6.27
N VAL A 290 -1.06 15.28 -5.14
CA VAL A 290 -0.93 14.61 -3.83
C VAL A 290 -2.06 13.59 -3.61
N CYS A 291 -3.30 13.92 -3.95
CA CYS A 291 -4.42 12.99 -3.79
C CYS A 291 -4.24 11.76 -4.68
N GLU A 292 -3.76 11.92 -5.92
CA GLU A 292 -3.47 10.81 -6.82
C GLU A 292 -2.32 9.92 -6.30
N GLU A 293 -1.23 10.50 -5.80
CA GLU A 293 -0.10 9.73 -5.28
C GLU A 293 -0.45 9.00 -3.96
N LEU A 294 -1.47 9.46 -3.22
CA LEU A 294 -1.97 8.85 -1.98
C LEU A 294 -3.25 8.02 -2.14
N ASP A 295 -3.73 7.80 -3.37
CA ASP A 295 -4.98 7.04 -3.63
C ASP A 295 -4.94 5.61 -3.05
N TRP A 296 -3.74 5.04 -2.87
CA TRP A 296 -3.54 3.73 -2.26
C TRP A 296 -3.73 3.71 -0.73
N LEU A 297 -3.76 4.86 -0.05
CA LEU A 297 -3.83 4.98 1.41
C LEU A 297 -5.25 5.39 1.85
N PRO A 298 -6.12 4.43 2.23
CA PRO A 298 -7.45 4.74 2.72
C PRO A 298 -7.37 5.23 4.18
N PHE A 299 -7.30 6.54 4.41
CA PHE A 299 -7.22 7.13 5.77
C PHE A 299 -8.28 6.60 6.75
N PHE A 300 -9.45 6.23 6.24
CA PHE A 300 -10.57 5.69 7.01
C PHE A 300 -10.98 4.32 6.47
N PRO A 301 -10.20 3.26 6.75
CA PRO A 301 -10.47 1.92 6.23
C PRO A 301 -11.77 1.36 6.83
N GLY A 302 -12.57 0.66 6.02
CA GLY A 302 -13.81 0.02 6.48
C GLY A 302 -15.07 0.89 6.47
N ILE A 303 -14.96 2.20 6.18
CA ILE A 303 -16.11 3.10 5.96
C ILE A 303 -16.40 3.24 4.46
N SER A 304 -16.00 2.25 3.66
CA SER A 304 -16.28 2.21 2.23
C SER A 304 -17.79 2.29 2.02
N ASN A 305 -18.25 3.40 1.41
CA ASN A 305 -19.32 3.53 0.41
C ASN A 305 -20.38 2.41 0.31
N SER A 306 -20.83 1.82 1.41
CA SER A 306 -21.88 0.80 1.43
C SER A 306 -23.22 1.38 0.99
N SER A 307 -23.30 2.69 0.79
CA SER A 307 -24.39 3.41 0.14
C SER A 307 -24.30 3.48 -1.39
N LYS A 308 -23.17 3.17 -2.05
CA LYS A 308 -23.08 3.24 -3.53
C LYS A 308 -23.75 2.07 -4.26
N ASN A 309 -24.12 0.99 -3.56
CA ASN A 309 -24.87 -0.14 -4.14
C ASN A 309 -26.32 -0.28 -3.64
N SER A 310 -26.82 0.62 -2.79
CA SER A 310 -28.27 0.72 -2.57
C SER A 310 -28.86 1.79 -3.49
N ARG A 311 -28.93 1.48 -4.79
CA ARG A 311 -29.93 2.09 -5.69
C ARG A 311 -31.31 1.63 -5.21
N GLY A 312 -31.81 2.30 -4.19
CA GLY A 312 -33.12 2.09 -3.61
C GLY A 312 -33.43 3.27 -2.73
N HIS A 313 -34.34 4.13 -3.20
CA HIS A 313 -34.89 5.27 -2.48
C HIS A 313 -34.94 5.07 -0.96
N LYS A 314 -34.10 5.84 -0.26
CA LYS A 314 -34.41 6.51 1.01
C LYS A 314 -33.20 7.38 1.36
N GLN A 315 -33.34 8.68 1.17
CA GLN A 315 -32.64 9.63 2.04
C GLN A 315 -32.97 9.19 3.47
N LYS A 316 -32.03 8.57 4.16
CA LYS A 316 -32.03 8.67 5.60
C LYS A 316 -31.45 10.05 5.90
N GLU A 317 -32.34 11.04 6.05
CA GLU A 317 -32.14 12.08 7.06
C GLU A 317 -31.95 11.34 8.40
N GLY A 318 -30.73 10.88 8.63
CA GLY A 318 -30.30 10.28 9.88
C GLY A 318 -29.52 11.34 10.62
N THR A 319 -29.83 11.54 11.89
CA THR A 319 -29.03 12.32 12.83
C THR A 319 -27.53 12.10 12.59
N PRO A 320 -26.71 13.17 12.62
CA PRO A 320 -25.27 13.07 12.39
C PRO A 320 -24.65 11.98 13.27
N ASN A 321 -23.78 11.13 12.71
CA ASN A 321 -23.13 10.08 13.48
C ASN A 321 -22.00 10.68 14.33
N PRO A 322 -22.16 10.83 15.67
CA PRO A 322 -21.14 11.46 16.51
C PRO A 322 -19.82 10.67 16.54
N GLU A 323 -19.84 9.37 16.23
CA GLU A 323 -18.62 8.54 16.15
C GLU A 323 -17.68 8.98 15.03
N ALA A 324 -18.21 9.62 13.97
CA ALA A 324 -17.40 10.10 12.86
C ALA A 324 -16.43 11.21 13.29
N ILE A 325 -16.85 12.08 14.22
CA ILE A 325 -15.99 13.14 14.78
C ILE A 325 -14.84 12.51 15.56
N ASN A 326 -15.15 11.56 16.45
CA ASN A 326 -14.13 10.88 17.25
C ASN A 326 -13.11 10.17 16.36
N LEU A 327 -13.58 9.49 15.31
CA LEU A 327 -12.70 8.80 14.37
C LEU A 327 -11.80 9.78 13.60
N VAL A 328 -12.33 10.90 13.11
CA VAL A 328 -11.53 11.92 12.42
C VAL A 328 -10.44 12.45 13.35
N LEU A 329 -10.80 12.82 14.57
CA LEU A 329 -9.85 13.36 15.54
C LEU A 329 -8.77 12.34 15.90
N ASP A 330 -9.14 11.09 16.12
CA ASP A 330 -8.21 10.00 16.45
C ASP A 330 -7.26 9.65 15.29
N VAL A 331 -7.74 9.62 14.05
CA VAL A 331 -6.88 9.42 12.86
C VAL A 331 -5.96 10.62 12.65
N CYS A 332 -6.47 11.85 12.77
CA CYS A 332 -5.66 13.06 12.67
C CYS A 332 -4.60 13.12 13.77
N PHE A 333 -4.94 12.76 15.00
CA PHE A 333 -4.02 12.70 16.13
C PHE A 333 -2.88 11.73 15.83
N HIS A 334 -3.23 10.50 15.45
CA HIS A 334 -2.26 9.47 15.14
C HIS A 334 -1.27 9.90 14.05
N TRP A 335 -1.76 10.47 12.96
CA TRP A 335 -0.89 10.86 11.86
C TRP A 335 -0.03 12.09 12.17
N ILE A 336 -0.58 13.12 12.85
CA ILE A 336 0.22 14.27 13.29
C ILE A 336 1.32 13.79 14.24
N GLU A 337 0.99 12.96 15.22
CA GLU A 337 1.95 12.42 16.18
C GLU A 337 3.02 11.56 15.49
N SER A 338 2.62 10.69 14.55
CA SER A 338 3.54 9.83 13.82
C SER A 338 4.52 10.64 12.96
N PHE A 339 4.06 11.69 12.28
CA PHE A 339 4.95 12.57 11.52
C PHE A 339 5.90 13.34 12.43
N ILE A 340 5.40 13.89 13.55
CA ILE A 340 6.25 14.61 14.52
C ILE A 340 7.36 13.69 15.07
N LYS A 341 7.04 12.44 15.41
CA LYS A 341 7.98 11.50 16.02
C LYS A 341 8.96 10.85 15.03
N HIS A 342 8.52 10.56 13.80
CA HIS A 342 9.25 9.66 12.90
C HIS A 342 9.75 10.32 11.60
N SER A 343 9.39 11.57 11.35
CA SER A 343 9.91 12.31 10.18
C SER A 343 11.34 12.79 10.41
N LYS A 344 12.29 12.22 9.68
CA LYS A 344 13.69 12.69 9.65
C LYS A 344 13.84 14.15 9.24
N TRP A 345 12.89 14.67 8.45
CA TRP A 345 12.92 16.07 8.02
C TRP A 345 12.72 17.05 9.18
N LEU A 346 11.99 16.64 10.21
CA LEU A 346 11.68 17.48 11.36
C LEU A 346 12.80 17.51 12.40
N GLU A 347 13.80 16.62 12.31
CA GLU A 347 14.98 16.61 13.17
C GLU A 347 15.88 17.84 12.95
N ASN A 348 15.75 18.55 11.82
CA ASN A 348 16.43 19.83 11.57
C ASN A 348 15.41 21.00 11.49
N PRO A 349 14.88 21.47 12.63
CA PRO A 349 13.73 22.36 12.69
C PRO A 349 14.02 23.80 12.21
N ALA A 350 15.29 24.20 12.09
CA ALA A 350 15.66 25.55 11.71
C ALA A 350 15.17 25.94 10.29
N ASN A 351 15.06 24.96 9.39
CA ASN A 351 14.67 25.16 7.98
C ASN A 351 13.31 24.54 7.60
N ALA A 352 12.66 23.81 8.50
CA ALA A 352 11.45 23.06 8.19
C ALA A 352 10.19 23.86 8.59
N LYS A 353 9.55 24.57 7.63
CA LYS A 353 8.26 25.20 7.89
C LYS A 353 7.18 24.16 8.20
N ALA A 354 7.36 22.93 7.71
CA ALA A 354 6.53 21.80 8.08
C ALA A 354 6.50 21.51 9.59
N ALA A 355 7.59 21.74 10.32
CA ALA A 355 7.60 21.56 11.78
C ALA A 355 6.62 22.51 12.47
N ARG A 356 6.63 23.79 12.07
CA ARG A 356 5.72 24.81 12.60
C ARG A 356 4.27 24.52 12.23
N PHE A 357 4.04 23.99 11.02
CA PHE A 357 2.71 23.58 10.58
C PHE A 357 2.15 22.44 11.45
N LEU A 358 2.95 21.40 11.68
CA LEU A 358 2.53 20.27 12.50
C LEU A 358 2.29 20.67 13.95
N ALA A 359 3.17 21.49 14.54
CA ALA A 359 2.99 21.99 15.90
C ALA A 359 1.69 22.79 16.05
N LYS A 360 1.40 23.70 15.12
CA LYS A 360 0.15 24.48 15.12
C LYS A 360 -1.08 23.60 14.85
N GLY A 361 -0.98 22.61 13.96
CA GLY A 361 -2.02 21.63 13.70
C GLY A 361 -2.33 20.77 14.93
N TYR A 362 -1.30 20.29 15.62
CA TYR A 362 -1.41 19.52 16.87
C TYR A 362 -2.12 20.31 17.97
N ASN A 363 -1.75 21.59 18.15
CA ASN A 363 -2.40 22.46 19.13
C ASN A 363 -3.88 22.70 18.80
N LYS A 364 -4.21 22.93 17.52
CA LYS A 364 -5.61 23.04 17.08
C LYS A 364 -6.40 21.78 17.32
N LEU A 365 -5.81 20.61 17.05
CA LEU A 365 -6.44 19.32 17.28
C LEU A 365 -6.74 19.11 18.77
N LYS A 366 -5.77 19.40 19.66
CA LYS A 366 -5.97 19.32 21.11
C LYS A 366 -7.11 20.22 21.59
N LEU A 367 -7.17 21.46 21.11
CA LEU A 367 -8.27 22.38 21.43
C LEU A 367 -9.62 21.77 21.03
N CYS A 368 -9.72 21.18 19.83
CA CYS A 368 -10.94 20.50 19.39
C CYS A 368 -11.33 19.34 20.33
N MET A 369 -10.36 18.51 20.73
CA MET A 369 -10.61 17.36 21.61
C MET A 369 -11.06 17.78 23.02
N VAL A 370 -10.51 18.89 23.54
CA VAL A 370 -10.90 19.47 24.83
C VAL A 370 -12.31 20.07 24.76
N GLU A 371 -12.59 20.88 23.74
CA GLU A 371 -13.88 21.57 23.58
C GLU A 371 -15.04 20.59 23.30
N LEU A 372 -14.76 19.48 22.61
CA LEU A 372 -15.73 18.40 22.39
C LEU A 372 -15.84 17.44 23.59
N GLY A 373 -15.09 17.69 24.68
CA GLY A 373 -15.17 16.92 25.93
C GLY A 373 -14.61 15.49 25.83
N ILE A 374 -13.81 15.20 24.80
CA ILE A 374 -13.23 13.87 24.53
C ILE A 374 -12.04 13.60 25.47
N GLU A 375 -11.31 14.64 25.86
CA GLU A 375 -10.13 14.54 26.73
C GLU A 375 -10.44 14.96 28.18
N LYS A 376 -11.28 14.20 28.90
CA LYS A 376 -11.38 14.34 30.37
C LYS A 376 -10.29 13.50 31.05
N GLY A 377 -9.11 14.09 31.17
CA GLY A 377 -8.07 13.64 32.11
C GLY A 377 -6.72 13.36 31.45
N ASN A 378 -5.90 14.40 31.30
CA ASN A 378 -4.43 14.34 31.42
C ASN A 378 -3.81 15.75 31.45
N LEU A 379 -4.47 16.71 32.12
CA LEU A 379 -3.97 18.07 32.30
C LEU A 379 -2.91 18.19 33.42
N ALA A 380 -2.11 17.13 33.64
CA ALA A 380 -1.11 17.08 34.73
C ALA A 380 0.35 17.13 34.25
N LEU A 381 0.62 17.12 32.93
CA LEU A 381 1.99 17.17 32.40
C LEU A 381 2.38 18.50 31.74
N SER A 382 1.50 19.50 31.73
CA SER A 382 1.77 20.82 31.14
C SER A 382 2.51 21.79 32.07
N LYS A 383 3.25 21.29 33.08
CA LYS A 383 4.03 22.16 33.98
C LYS A 383 5.56 22.04 33.85
N GLU A 384 6.08 21.21 32.93
CA GLU A 384 7.55 21.06 32.77
C GLU A 384 8.11 21.44 31.40
N SER A 385 7.31 21.99 30.47
CA SER A 385 7.81 22.39 29.14
C SER A 385 8.05 23.89 28.95
N ASP A 386 8.10 24.68 30.04
CA ASP A 386 8.46 26.12 30.00
C ASP A 386 9.98 26.37 29.93
N SER A 387 10.79 25.40 29.46
CA SER A 387 12.25 25.56 29.37
C SER A 387 12.84 25.59 27.96
N PHE A 388 12.03 25.70 26.91
CA PHE A 388 12.53 25.93 25.54
C PHE A 388 12.37 27.39 25.14
N ASP A 389 12.99 28.28 25.91
CA ASP A 389 13.40 29.62 25.45
C ASP A 389 14.73 29.97 26.12
N LYS A 390 15.82 29.62 25.43
CA LYS A 390 17.11 30.32 25.47
C LYS A 390 18.00 29.93 24.30
#